data_AF-A0A2G9TYZ6-F1
#
_entry.id   AF-A0A2G9TYZ6-F1
#
_cell.length_a   1.000
_cell.length_b   1.000
_cell.length_c   1.000
_cell.angle_alpha   90.00
_cell.angle_beta   90.00
_cell.angle_gamma   90.00
#
_symmetry.space_group_name_H-M   'P 1'
#
loop_
_entity.id
_entity.type
_entity.pdbx_description
1 polymer ?
#
loop_
_entity_poly.entity_id
_entity_poly.type
_entity_poly.pdbx_seq_one_letter_code
_entity_poly.pdbx_strand_id
1 'polypeptide(L)'
;MPWKTDYKTATSAKDLKTKKNGIPPAVGRLPSPSVISVTDPYRNPGGISWFVAALFVVDDMAGGGLVTISTAMARTDFYVGFALFLLLMGITMYTAYALGQSWNILLNTWSIYRVHCRKPYASIGYRAMGANARKVVSVIIDVTQFGVATVYLLLSAKNIHDIVKTFTNTEFSYCIVVLIVAACLLPVTYLKSPQDFWVAVMIAMFTTAAAVILIVLGIALDYGLCSSYISEPSLKPKHLFLSIGTLVFACGGHAAFPTIQHDMKNPEDYNKSIFTAFA
;
A
#
# COMPACT_ATOMS: atom_id res chain seq x y z
N MET A 1 2.03 -29.03 22.56
CA MET A 1 1.53 -28.77 23.92
C MET A 1 0.24 -27.96 23.82
N PRO A 2 -0.93 -28.53 24.15
CA PRO A 2 -2.20 -27.81 24.06
C PRO A 2 -2.48 -27.09 25.37
N TRP A 3 -2.65 -25.77 25.33
CA TRP A 3 -3.06 -24.97 26.49
C TRP A 3 -4.58 -24.82 26.49
N LYS A 4 -5.24 -25.48 27.44
CA LYS A 4 -6.61 -25.18 27.89
C LYS A 4 -6.56 -23.95 28.80
N THR A 5 -7.51 -23.03 28.65
CA THR A 5 -7.72 -21.93 29.61
C THR A 5 -9.04 -22.16 30.34
N ASP A 6 -8.92 -22.48 31.63
CA ASP A 6 -10.04 -22.60 32.56
C ASP A 6 -10.58 -21.22 32.94
N TYR A 7 -11.90 -21.06 32.81
CA TYR A 7 -12.67 -19.93 33.32
C TYR A 7 -12.92 -20.15 34.82
N LYS A 8 -12.45 -19.25 35.69
CA LYS A 8 -12.90 -19.18 37.09
C LYS A 8 -13.21 -17.74 37.50
N THR A 9 -14.52 -17.51 37.66
CA THR A 9 -15.18 -16.46 38.42
C THR A 9 -14.65 -16.39 39.85
N ALA A 10 -14.24 -15.20 40.30
CA ALA A 10 -13.90 -14.93 41.69
C ALA A 10 -14.75 -13.75 42.21
N THR A 11 -15.96 -14.06 42.67
CA THR A 11 -16.71 -13.23 43.62
C THR A 11 -16.19 -13.55 45.02
N SER A 12 -15.43 -12.64 45.63
CA SER A 12 -15.01 -12.75 47.03
C SER A 12 -15.93 -11.94 47.93
N ALA A 13 -16.75 -12.64 48.70
CA ALA A 13 -17.57 -12.13 49.77
C ALA A 13 -16.70 -11.88 51.01
N LYS A 14 -16.22 -10.64 51.23
CA LYS A 14 -15.50 -10.30 52.47
C LYS A 14 -15.75 -8.92 53.09
N ASP A 15 -16.63 -8.08 52.56
CA ASP A 15 -16.97 -6.79 53.21
C ASP A 15 -18.43 -6.68 53.67
N LEU A 16 -19.09 -7.81 53.87
CA LEU A 16 -20.40 -7.87 54.51
C LEU A 16 -20.24 -8.02 56.03
N LYS A 17 -19.82 -6.95 56.71
CA LYS A 17 -20.19 -6.59 58.10
C LYS A 17 -19.40 -5.37 58.54
N THR A 18 -20.15 -4.38 59.06
CA THR A 18 -19.72 -3.27 59.94
C THR A 18 -19.73 -1.86 59.31
N LYS A 19 -20.93 -1.30 59.10
CA LYS A 19 -21.34 0.00 59.70
C LYS A 19 -22.76 0.36 59.26
N LYS A 20 -23.70 0.15 60.17
CA LYS A 20 -24.96 0.88 60.27
C LYS A 20 -24.63 2.33 60.68
N ASN A 21 -25.41 3.27 60.15
CA ASN A 21 -25.57 4.67 60.56
C ASN A 21 -24.58 5.68 59.96
N GLY A 22 -25.11 6.51 59.07
CA GLY A 22 -24.45 7.69 58.49
C GLY A 22 -24.89 7.86 57.04
N ILE A 23 -25.63 8.92 56.73
CA ILE A 23 -25.90 9.36 55.36
C ILE A 23 -24.70 10.20 54.91
N PRO A 24 -24.01 9.88 53.79
CA PRO A 24 -23.16 10.83 53.09
C PRO A 24 -23.66 11.05 51.64
N PRO A 25 -23.20 12.12 50.99
CA PRO A 25 -23.98 12.84 49.98
C PRO A 25 -23.99 12.14 48.61
N ALA A 26 -24.91 12.60 47.75
CA ALA A 26 -25.07 12.14 46.37
C ALA A 26 -23.72 12.11 45.62
N VAL A 27 -23.14 10.92 45.51
CA VAL A 27 -21.99 10.68 44.65
C VAL A 27 -22.48 10.75 43.22
N GLY A 28 -22.00 11.77 42.50
CA GLY A 28 -22.19 11.91 41.07
C GLY A 28 -21.87 10.59 40.39
N ARG A 29 -22.83 10.13 39.59
CA ARG A 29 -22.73 8.92 38.78
C ARG A 29 -21.41 8.98 38.01
N LEU A 30 -20.44 8.10 38.33
CA LEU A 30 -19.33 7.87 37.43
C LEU A 30 -19.94 7.57 36.05
N PRO A 31 -19.44 8.17 34.97
CA PRO A 31 -19.92 7.78 33.65
C PRO A 31 -19.68 6.27 33.52
N SER A 32 -20.75 5.52 33.26
CA SER A 32 -20.64 4.15 32.77
C SER A 32 -19.56 4.13 31.69
N PRO A 33 -18.76 3.05 31.57
CA PRO A 33 -17.90 2.88 30.41
C PRO A 33 -18.81 3.09 29.20
N SER A 34 -18.56 4.18 28.48
CA SER A 34 -19.40 4.60 27.37
C SER A 34 -19.54 3.38 26.48
N VAL A 35 -20.77 2.90 26.34
CA VAL A 35 -21.13 2.05 25.21
C VAL A 35 -20.73 2.90 24.02
N ILE A 36 -19.55 2.62 23.45
CA ILE A 36 -19.06 3.30 22.25
C ILE A 36 -20.20 3.09 21.27
N SER A 37 -20.87 4.18 20.89
CA SER A 37 -22.02 4.08 20.02
C SER A 37 -21.50 3.44 18.73
N VAL A 38 -22.15 2.37 18.31
CA VAL A 38 -21.84 1.65 17.07
C VAL A 38 -22.16 2.53 15.84
N THR A 39 -22.66 3.75 16.07
CA THR A 39 -23.05 4.73 15.06
C THR A 39 -21.96 5.71 14.66
N ASP A 40 -20.89 5.88 15.45
CA ASP A 40 -19.81 6.79 15.08
C ASP A 40 -18.67 6.06 14.32
N PRO A 41 -18.26 6.56 13.14
CA PRO A 41 -17.11 6.07 12.41
C PRO A 41 -15.85 5.96 13.27
N TYR A 42 -15.11 4.86 13.12
CA TYR A 42 -13.82 4.73 13.80
C TYR A 42 -12.82 5.82 13.36
N ARG A 43 -12.14 6.43 14.34
CA ARG A 43 -11.08 7.42 14.11
C ARG A 43 -9.80 7.03 14.85
N ASN A 44 -8.67 7.12 14.15
CA ASN A 44 -7.33 6.93 14.71
C ASN A 44 -6.67 8.29 14.99
N PRO A 45 -6.58 8.76 16.25
CA PRO A 45 -6.11 10.11 16.56
C PRO A 45 -4.66 10.39 16.12
N GLY A 46 -3.82 9.35 15.98
CA GLY A 46 -2.44 9.47 15.49
C GLY A 46 -2.25 9.18 14.01
N GLY A 47 -3.32 8.93 13.26
CA GLY A 47 -3.23 8.49 11.86
C GLY A 47 -2.93 9.61 10.86
N ILE A 48 -2.54 9.22 9.65
CA ILE A 48 -2.27 10.13 8.52
C ILE A 48 -3.55 10.71 7.93
N SER A 49 -3.47 11.88 7.29
CA SER A 49 -4.62 12.48 6.61
C SER A 49 -4.97 11.71 5.32
N TRP A 50 -6.20 11.86 4.83
CA TRP A 50 -6.63 11.25 3.57
C TRP A 50 -5.78 11.71 2.38
N PHE A 51 -5.30 12.95 2.40
CA PHE A 51 -4.46 13.49 1.34
C PHE A 51 -3.08 12.84 1.34
N VAL A 52 -2.47 12.69 2.51
CA VAL A 52 -1.19 11.96 2.64
C VAL A 52 -1.35 10.50 2.20
N ALA A 53 -2.46 9.85 2.57
CA ALA A 53 -2.77 8.51 2.10
C ALA A 53 -2.92 8.44 0.57
N ALA A 54 -3.50 9.47 -0.07
CA ALA A 54 -3.56 9.57 -1.53
C ALA A 54 -2.15 9.60 -2.13
N LEU A 55 -1.24 10.39 -1.54
CA LEU A 55 0.15 10.46 -2.00
C LEU A 55 0.89 9.13 -1.86
N PHE A 56 0.64 8.35 -0.80
CA PHE A 56 1.17 6.98 -0.69
C PHE A 56 0.63 6.05 -1.78
N VAL A 57 -0.65 6.16 -2.13
CA VAL A 57 -1.25 5.37 -3.22
C VAL A 57 -0.65 5.78 -4.57
N VAL A 58 -0.47 7.08 -4.81
CA VAL A 58 0.20 7.58 -6.02
C VAL A 58 1.64 7.11 -6.08
N ASP A 59 2.40 7.19 -4.98
CA ASP A 59 3.81 6.77 -4.94
C ASP A 59 3.97 5.28 -5.30
N ASP A 60 3.13 4.42 -4.72
CA ASP A 60 3.13 2.97 -4.97
C ASP A 60 2.88 2.64 -6.45
N MET A 61 1.96 3.38 -7.10
CA MET A 61 1.64 3.22 -8.52
C MET A 61 2.66 3.90 -9.45
N ALA A 62 3.12 5.10 -9.08
CA ALA A 62 4.01 5.91 -9.89
C ALA A 62 5.42 5.36 -9.94
N GLY A 63 5.89 4.67 -8.89
CA GLY A 63 7.26 4.14 -8.80
C GLY A 63 7.63 3.21 -9.97
N GLY A 64 7.41 1.92 -9.82
CA GLY A 64 7.72 0.93 -10.88
C GLY A 64 6.80 1.04 -12.08
N GLY A 65 5.58 1.52 -11.85
CA GLY A 65 4.57 1.67 -12.88
C GLY A 65 5.01 2.62 -13.99
N LEU A 66 5.56 3.79 -13.67
CA LEU A 66 5.94 4.80 -14.67
C LEU A 66 6.96 4.24 -15.70
N VAL A 67 7.98 3.51 -15.22
CA VAL A 67 9.03 2.93 -16.08
C VAL A 67 8.51 1.74 -16.88
N THR A 68 7.60 0.96 -16.29
CA THR A 68 7.08 -0.25 -16.93
C THR A 68 5.96 0.04 -17.93
N ILE A 69 5.18 1.11 -17.72
CA ILE A 69 4.16 1.58 -18.67
C ILE A 69 4.79 1.92 -20.01
N SER A 70 5.87 2.70 -20.04
CA SER A 70 6.54 3.05 -21.30
C SER A 70 7.05 1.82 -22.04
N THR A 71 7.58 0.82 -21.31
CA THR A 71 8.00 -0.47 -21.88
C THR A 71 6.83 -1.29 -22.41
N ALA A 72 5.69 -1.27 -21.72
CA ALA A 72 4.46 -1.96 -22.18
C ALA A 72 3.89 -1.29 -23.44
N MET A 73 3.85 0.04 -23.47
CA MET A 73 3.41 0.81 -24.62
C MET A 73 4.34 0.60 -25.82
N ALA A 74 5.67 0.59 -25.63
CA ALA A 74 6.62 0.33 -26.71
C ALA A 74 6.53 -1.09 -27.31
N ARG A 75 5.87 -2.03 -26.62
CA ARG A 75 5.65 -3.41 -27.08
C ARG A 75 4.27 -3.62 -27.68
N THR A 76 3.37 -2.64 -27.58
CA THR A 76 2.02 -2.68 -28.14
C THR A 76 1.83 -1.56 -29.14
N ASP A 77 0.80 -1.67 -29.97
CA ASP A 77 0.32 -0.51 -30.72
C ASP A 77 -0.12 0.58 -29.73
N PHE A 78 0.24 1.85 -29.98
CA PHE A 78 -0.03 2.94 -29.05
C PHE A 78 -1.50 3.02 -28.61
N TYR A 79 -2.45 2.92 -29.54
CA TYR A 79 -3.88 3.06 -29.24
C TYR A 79 -4.38 1.88 -28.41
N VAL A 80 -3.96 0.66 -28.77
CA VAL A 80 -4.33 -0.54 -28.03
C VAL A 80 -3.73 -0.53 -26.62
N GLY A 81 -2.45 -0.19 -26.49
CA GLY A 81 -1.76 -0.08 -25.21
C GLY A 81 -2.39 0.96 -24.29
N PHE A 82 -2.73 2.14 -24.84
CA PHE A 82 -3.40 3.21 -24.11
C PHE A 82 -4.81 2.81 -23.65
N ALA A 83 -5.60 2.19 -24.53
CA ALA A 83 -6.93 1.70 -24.17
C ALA A 83 -6.86 0.62 -23.07
N LEU A 84 -5.90 -0.30 -23.14
CA LEU A 84 -5.66 -1.31 -22.11
C LEU A 84 -5.24 -0.69 -20.78
N PHE A 85 -4.38 0.33 -20.81
CA PHE A 85 -3.98 1.06 -19.61
C PHE A 85 -5.17 1.71 -18.92
N LEU A 86 -6.02 2.45 -19.65
CA LEU A 86 -7.22 3.07 -19.09
C LEU A 86 -8.21 2.04 -18.53
N LEU A 87 -8.41 0.92 -19.24
CA LEU A 87 -9.25 -0.17 -18.78
C LEU A 87 -8.74 -0.76 -17.47
N LEU A 88 -7.44 -1.09 -17.40
CA LEU A 88 -6.82 -1.66 -16.21
C LEU A 88 -6.85 -0.68 -15.05
N MET A 89 -6.58 0.61 -15.28
CA MET A 89 -6.73 1.67 -14.28
C MET A 89 -8.14 1.76 -13.70
N GLY A 90 -9.18 1.66 -14.55
CA GLY A 90 -10.57 1.63 -14.07
C GLY A 90 -10.88 0.41 -13.20
N ILE A 91 -10.40 -0.78 -13.61
CA ILE A 91 -10.57 -2.03 -12.86
C ILE A 91 -9.82 -1.97 -11.51
N THR A 92 -8.59 -1.49 -11.51
CA THR A 92 -7.76 -1.40 -10.30
C THR A 92 -8.31 -0.35 -9.33
N MET A 93 -8.79 0.79 -9.83
CA MET A 93 -9.48 1.80 -9.02
C MET A 93 -10.73 1.23 -8.34
N TYR A 94 -11.60 0.54 -9.09
CA TYR A 94 -12.81 -0.06 -8.54
C TYR A 94 -12.51 -1.13 -7.48
N THR A 95 -11.54 -2.00 -7.75
CA THR A 95 -11.14 -3.04 -6.80
C THR A 95 -10.46 -2.45 -5.55
N ALA A 96 -9.72 -1.35 -5.68
CA ALA A 96 -9.15 -0.62 -4.54
C ALA A 96 -10.24 0.02 -3.67
N TYR A 97 -11.26 0.62 -4.30
CA TYR A 97 -12.45 1.13 -3.61
C TYR A 97 -13.19 0.01 -2.86
N ALA A 98 -13.49 -1.11 -3.53
CA ALA A 98 -14.19 -2.24 -2.91
C ALA A 98 -13.42 -2.85 -1.74
N LEU A 99 -12.08 -2.92 -1.86
CA LEU A 99 -11.20 -3.36 -0.79
C LEU A 99 -11.24 -2.40 0.41
N GLY A 100 -11.28 -1.09 0.15
CA GLY A 100 -11.38 -0.08 1.19
C GLY A 100 -12.69 -0.10 1.95
N GLN A 101 -13.80 -0.33 1.24
CA GLN A 101 -15.12 -0.56 1.87
C GLN A 101 -15.11 -1.81 2.74
N SER A 102 -14.50 -2.88 2.26
CA SER A 102 -14.37 -4.13 3.01
C SER A 102 -13.60 -3.92 4.32
N TRP A 103 -12.55 -3.09 4.31
CA TRP A 103 -11.80 -2.76 5.53
C TRP A 103 -12.61 -1.89 6.51
N ASN A 104 -13.35 -0.90 6.02
CA ASN A 104 -14.21 -0.06 6.85
C ASN A 104 -15.28 -0.88 7.58
N ILE A 105 -15.90 -1.86 6.89
CA ILE A 105 -16.83 -2.80 7.53
C ILE A 105 -16.15 -3.51 8.71
N LEU A 106 -14.90 -3.95 8.54
CA LEU A 106 -14.17 -4.64 9.60
C LEU A 106 -13.89 -3.73 10.80
N LEU A 107 -13.46 -2.49 10.57
CA LEU A 107 -13.16 -1.50 11.62
C LEU A 107 -14.40 -1.09 12.43
N ASN A 108 -15.53 -0.92 11.74
CA ASN A 108 -16.80 -0.52 12.34
C ASN A 108 -17.43 -1.70 13.10
N THR A 109 -17.28 -2.93 12.60
CA THR A 109 -17.91 -4.13 13.20
C THR A 109 -17.12 -4.73 14.36
N TRP A 110 -15.79 -4.83 14.26
CA TRP A 110 -14.96 -5.51 15.29
C TRP A 110 -13.86 -4.61 15.83
N SER A 111 -13.92 -4.33 17.14
CA SER A 111 -12.93 -3.49 17.85
C SER A 111 -11.49 -4.05 17.82
N ILE A 112 -11.31 -5.36 17.62
CA ILE A 112 -9.98 -5.99 17.52
C ILE A 112 -9.14 -5.47 16.35
N TYR A 113 -9.76 -4.95 15.28
CA TYR A 113 -9.05 -4.40 14.13
C TYR A 113 -8.71 -2.91 14.27
N ARG A 114 -9.20 -2.25 15.33
CA ARG A 114 -8.92 -0.84 15.62
C ARG A 114 -7.48 -0.64 16.14
N VAL A 115 -6.89 -1.69 16.71
CA VAL A 115 -5.46 -1.72 17.08
C VAL A 115 -4.59 -2.17 15.90
N HIS A 116 -3.27 -2.00 16.02
CA HIS A 116 -2.29 -2.36 14.99
C HIS A 116 -2.57 -3.75 14.37
N CYS A 117 -2.86 -3.77 13.07
CA CYS A 117 -3.13 -4.99 12.31
C CYS A 117 -2.02 -5.20 11.27
N ARG A 118 -1.21 -6.25 11.46
CA ARG A 118 -0.07 -6.52 10.56
C ARG A 118 -0.47 -6.98 9.14
N LYS A 119 -1.61 -7.69 9.01
CA LYS A 119 -2.09 -8.23 7.72
C LYS A 119 -3.58 -7.89 7.52
N PRO A 120 -3.92 -6.62 7.23
CA PRO A 120 -5.30 -6.16 7.09
C PRO A 120 -6.02 -6.84 5.92
N TYR A 121 -5.39 -6.96 4.75
CA TYR A 121 -5.97 -7.66 3.59
C TYR A 121 -6.36 -9.12 3.93
N ALA A 122 -5.44 -9.90 4.50
CA ALA A 122 -5.73 -11.28 4.88
C ALA A 122 -6.82 -11.38 5.95
N SER A 123 -6.98 -10.35 6.78
CA SER A 123 -8.05 -10.28 7.80
C SER A 123 -9.43 -10.05 7.18
N ILE A 124 -9.52 -9.28 6.09
CA ILE A 124 -10.73 -9.18 5.27
C ILE A 124 -11.11 -10.57 4.74
N GLY A 125 -10.16 -11.27 4.11
CA GLY A 125 -10.37 -12.64 3.61
C GLY A 125 -10.78 -13.63 4.71
N TYR A 126 -10.21 -13.50 5.91
CA TYR A 126 -10.58 -14.31 7.07
C TYR A 126 -12.03 -14.13 7.48
N ARG A 127 -12.50 -12.87 7.58
CA ARG A 127 -13.87 -12.57 8.00
C ARG A 127 -14.90 -12.90 6.92
N ALA A 128 -14.52 -12.82 5.65
CA ALA A 128 -15.39 -13.16 4.53
C ALA A 128 -15.54 -14.68 4.30
N MET A 129 -14.44 -15.44 4.36
CA MET A 129 -14.40 -16.84 3.89
C MET A 129 -13.66 -17.81 4.84
N GLY A 130 -13.29 -17.36 6.04
CA GLY A 130 -12.70 -18.21 7.08
C GLY A 130 -11.18 -18.42 6.99
N ALA A 131 -10.68 -19.39 7.76
CA ALA A 131 -9.25 -19.59 8.00
C ALA A 131 -8.45 -19.98 6.75
N ASN A 132 -9.04 -20.76 5.83
CA ASN A 132 -8.38 -21.19 4.60
C ASN A 132 -8.13 -20.01 3.67
N ALA A 133 -9.13 -19.14 3.49
CA ALA A 133 -8.99 -17.91 2.71
C ALA A 133 -7.90 -17.00 3.26
N ARG A 134 -7.80 -16.84 4.59
CA ARG A 134 -6.71 -16.07 5.23
C ARG A 134 -5.33 -16.57 4.80
N LYS A 135 -5.13 -17.91 4.80
CA LYS A 135 -3.86 -18.52 4.40
C LYS A 135 -3.57 -18.28 2.93
N VAL A 136 -4.54 -18.54 2.06
CA VAL A 136 -4.39 -18.34 0.60
C VAL A 136 -4.06 -16.89 0.27
N VAL A 137 -4.83 -15.93 0.79
CA VAL A 137 -4.60 -14.50 0.59
C VAL A 137 -3.22 -14.08 1.13
N SER A 138 -2.83 -14.58 2.30
CA SER A 138 -1.49 -14.27 2.86
C SER A 138 -0.37 -14.79 1.97
N VAL A 139 -0.47 -16.03 1.46
CA VAL A 139 0.55 -16.62 0.57
C VAL A 139 0.65 -15.84 -0.74
N ILE A 140 -0.49 -15.50 -1.35
CA ILE A 140 -0.50 -14.72 -2.60
C ILE A 140 0.17 -13.36 -2.39
N ILE A 141 -0.21 -12.64 -1.33
CA ILE A 141 0.38 -11.32 -1.02
C ILE A 141 1.88 -11.45 -0.74
N ASP A 142 2.30 -12.44 0.06
CA ASP A 142 3.71 -12.61 0.42
C ASP A 142 4.55 -12.92 -0.85
N VAL A 143 4.04 -13.73 -1.79
CA VAL A 143 4.69 -14.02 -3.09
C VAL A 143 4.73 -12.77 -3.98
N THR A 144 3.63 -12.03 -4.09
CA THR A 144 3.58 -10.78 -4.87
C THR A 144 4.57 -9.76 -4.32
N GLN A 145 4.61 -9.55 -3.00
CA GLN A 145 5.49 -8.57 -2.37
C GLN A 145 6.97 -8.95 -2.55
N PHE A 146 7.30 -10.24 -2.46
CA PHE A 146 8.66 -10.72 -2.75
C PHE A 146 9.07 -10.43 -4.21
N GLY A 147 8.15 -10.67 -5.17
CA GLY A 147 8.39 -10.37 -6.58
C GLY A 147 8.61 -8.87 -6.83
N VAL A 148 7.72 -8.03 -6.29
CA VAL A 148 7.82 -6.56 -6.38
C VAL A 148 9.14 -6.06 -5.78
N ALA A 149 9.51 -6.54 -4.58
CA ALA A 149 10.75 -6.17 -3.93
C ALA A 149 11.98 -6.54 -4.78
N THR A 150 11.95 -7.72 -5.41
CA THR A 150 13.02 -8.18 -6.30
C THR A 150 13.15 -7.29 -7.53
N VAL A 151 12.03 -6.95 -8.19
CA VAL A 151 12.03 -6.06 -9.37
C VAL A 151 12.57 -4.68 -9.01
N TYR A 152 12.13 -4.11 -7.89
CA TYR A 152 12.62 -2.80 -7.44
C TYR A 152 14.10 -2.79 -7.08
N LEU A 153 14.58 -3.86 -6.45
CA LEU A 153 16.00 -4.01 -6.15
C LEU A 153 16.84 -4.05 -7.44
N LEU A 154 16.42 -4.84 -8.42
CA LEU A 154 17.10 -4.96 -9.72
C LEU A 154 17.07 -3.63 -10.49
N LEU A 155 15.92 -2.97 -10.54
CA LEU A 155 15.76 -1.68 -11.23
C LEU A 155 16.66 -0.60 -10.60
N SER A 156 16.68 -0.52 -9.27
CA SER A 156 17.51 0.44 -8.53
C SER A 156 19.00 0.18 -8.78
N ALA A 157 19.43 -1.08 -8.69
CA ALA A 157 20.81 -1.47 -8.95
C ALA A 157 21.21 -1.17 -10.41
N LYS A 158 20.29 -1.34 -11.36
CA LYS A 158 20.56 -1.07 -12.78
C LYS A 158 20.80 0.41 -13.02
N ASN A 159 19.93 1.26 -12.47
CA ASN A 159 20.09 2.71 -12.57
C ASN A 159 21.42 3.18 -11.95
N ILE A 160 21.79 2.65 -10.77
CA ILE A 160 23.07 2.99 -10.12
C ILE A 160 24.26 2.50 -10.95
N HIS A 161 24.21 1.27 -11.47
CA HIS A 161 25.25 0.73 -12.34
C HIS A 161 25.46 1.59 -13.59
N ASP A 162 24.36 1.96 -14.28
CA ASP A 162 24.40 2.77 -15.49
C ASP A 162 24.98 4.17 -15.20
N ILE A 163 24.59 4.81 -14.08
CA ILE A 163 25.17 6.09 -13.62
C ILE A 163 26.69 5.97 -13.37
N VAL A 164 27.11 4.97 -12.58
CA VAL A 164 28.53 4.76 -12.25
C VAL A 164 29.35 4.52 -13.51
N LYS A 165 28.82 3.74 -14.46
CA LYS A 165 29.46 3.48 -15.75
C LYS A 165 29.63 4.78 -16.55
N THR A 166 28.60 5.61 -16.63
CA THR A 166 28.63 6.88 -17.38
C THR A 166 29.59 7.90 -16.79
N PHE A 167 29.64 8.07 -15.46
CA PHE A 167 30.46 9.11 -14.83
C PHE A 167 31.90 8.70 -14.53
N THR A 168 32.15 7.41 -14.30
CA THR A 168 33.46 6.94 -13.78
C THR A 168 34.27 6.14 -14.80
N ASN A 169 33.73 5.86 -16.00
CA ASN A 169 34.34 4.99 -17.03
C ASN A 169 34.90 3.65 -16.49
N THR A 170 34.41 3.21 -15.35
CA THR A 170 34.89 2.02 -14.62
C THR A 170 33.79 0.97 -14.66
N GLU A 171 34.13 -0.24 -15.10
CA GLU A 171 33.20 -1.37 -15.22
C GLU A 171 32.99 -2.01 -13.85
N PHE A 172 32.07 -1.45 -13.05
CA PHE A 172 31.67 -2.05 -11.79
C PHE A 172 30.59 -3.12 -12.02
N SER A 173 30.80 -4.35 -11.56
CA SER A 173 29.87 -5.47 -11.85
C SER A 173 28.46 -5.22 -11.29
N TYR A 174 27.45 -5.35 -12.15
CA TYR A 174 26.03 -5.22 -11.79
C TYR A 174 25.63 -6.11 -10.60
N CYS A 175 26.14 -7.35 -10.53
CA CYS A 175 25.85 -8.26 -9.43
C CYS A 175 26.29 -7.71 -8.07
N ILE A 176 27.43 -7.00 -8.02
CA ILE A 176 27.94 -6.41 -6.79
C ILE A 176 27.08 -5.19 -6.40
N VAL A 177 26.65 -4.38 -7.38
CA VAL A 177 25.72 -3.25 -7.12
C VAL A 177 24.43 -3.76 -6.48
N VAL A 178 23.85 -4.85 -7.00
CA VAL A 178 22.63 -5.45 -6.42
C VAL A 178 22.84 -5.80 -4.93
N LEU A 179 23.97 -6.42 -4.57
CA LEU A 179 24.27 -6.78 -3.19
C LEU A 179 24.46 -5.55 -2.30
N ILE A 180 25.12 -4.51 -2.80
CA ILE A 180 25.32 -3.24 -2.09
C ILE A 180 23.96 -2.59 -1.81
N VAL A 181 23.11 -2.45 -2.83
CA VAL A 181 21.77 -1.85 -2.68
C VAL A 181 20.92 -2.66 -1.70
N ALA A 182 20.96 -4.00 -1.77
CA ALA A 182 20.25 -4.85 -0.83
C ALA A 182 20.71 -4.64 0.62
N ALA A 183 22.01 -4.55 0.85
CA ALA A 183 22.58 -4.28 2.17
C ALA A 183 22.19 -2.89 2.70
N CYS A 184 22.15 -1.88 1.83
CA CYS A 184 21.71 -0.52 2.18
C CYS A 184 20.21 -0.43 2.48
N LEU A 185 19.36 -1.20 1.79
CA LEU A 185 17.91 -1.20 2.00
C LEU A 185 17.48 -2.03 3.22
N LEU A 186 18.27 -3.04 3.62
CA LEU A 186 17.98 -3.89 4.76
C LEU A 186 17.64 -3.11 6.05
N PRO A 187 18.40 -2.11 6.52
CA PRO A 187 18.05 -1.34 7.72
C PRO A 187 16.69 -0.63 7.60
N VAL A 188 16.32 -0.19 6.39
CA VAL A 188 15.04 0.50 6.12
C VAL A 188 13.86 -0.47 6.25
N THR A 189 14.06 -1.77 5.97
CA THR A 189 13.00 -2.79 6.11
C THR A 189 12.56 -3.04 7.55
N TYR A 190 13.31 -2.58 8.57
CA TYR A 190 12.91 -2.71 9.97
C TYR A 190 11.88 -1.66 10.43
N LEU A 191 11.53 -0.69 9.58
CA LEU A 191 10.48 0.28 9.86
C LEU A 191 9.11 -0.39 9.92
N LYS A 192 8.26 0.02 10.87
CA LYS A 192 7.07 -0.74 11.27
C LYS A 192 5.83 -0.42 10.43
N SER A 193 5.67 0.83 10.00
CA SER A 193 4.52 1.24 9.17
C SER A 193 4.86 2.50 8.33
N PRO A 194 4.17 2.71 7.18
CA PRO A 194 4.21 3.96 6.41
C PRO A 194 4.04 5.25 7.22
N GLN A 195 3.31 5.20 8.33
CA GLN A 195 3.13 6.33 9.24
C GLN A 195 4.45 6.83 9.85
N ASP A 196 5.44 5.95 10.03
CA ASP A 196 6.71 6.29 10.70
C ASP A 196 7.66 7.09 9.80
N PHE A 197 7.48 7.06 8.48
CA PHE A 197 8.41 7.64 7.50
C PHE A 197 7.76 8.49 6.40
N TRP A 198 6.56 9.02 6.65
CA TRP A 198 5.81 9.81 5.66
C TRP A 198 6.61 10.93 4.98
N VAL A 199 7.57 11.56 5.67
CA VAL A 199 8.47 12.58 5.08
C VAL A 199 9.32 12.01 3.94
N ALA A 200 9.84 10.79 4.08
CA ALA A 200 10.63 10.16 3.03
C ALA A 200 9.80 9.92 1.77
N VAL A 201 8.53 9.52 1.93
CA VAL A 201 7.59 9.35 0.81
C VAL A 201 7.27 10.68 0.14
N MET A 202 7.08 11.76 0.92
CA MET A 202 6.89 13.09 0.34
C MET A 202 8.08 13.51 -0.53
N ILE A 203 9.31 13.28 -0.05
CA ILE A 203 10.53 13.57 -0.81
C ILE A 203 10.59 12.72 -2.08
N ALA A 204 10.33 11.41 -1.97
CA ALA A 204 10.31 10.49 -3.11
C ALA A 204 9.32 10.98 -4.19
N MET A 205 8.11 11.37 -3.78
CA MET A 205 7.09 11.92 -4.67
C MET A 205 7.55 13.18 -5.41
N PHE A 206 8.18 14.14 -4.72
CA PHE A 206 8.72 15.33 -5.38
C PHE A 206 9.84 14.98 -6.37
N THR A 207 10.70 14.01 -6.02
CA THR A 207 11.76 13.55 -6.95
C THR A 207 11.18 12.85 -8.18
N THR A 208 10.14 12.04 -8.02
CA THR A 208 9.43 11.39 -9.13
C THR A 208 8.76 12.41 -10.03
N ALA A 209 8.09 13.43 -9.46
CA ALA A 209 7.50 14.51 -10.23
C ALA A 209 8.55 15.31 -11.02
N ALA A 210 9.69 15.63 -10.41
CA ALA A 210 10.81 16.27 -11.10
C ALA A 210 11.36 15.38 -12.22
N ALA A 211 11.50 14.07 -11.99
CA ALA A 211 11.94 13.12 -13.01
C ALA A 211 10.98 13.07 -14.20
N VAL A 212 9.66 13.05 -13.98
CA VAL A 212 8.65 13.11 -15.05
C VAL A 212 8.81 14.39 -15.87
N ILE A 213 8.99 15.54 -15.23
CA ILE A 213 9.20 16.82 -15.92
C ILE A 213 10.47 16.76 -16.78
N LEU A 214 11.58 16.24 -16.24
CA LEU A 214 12.83 16.08 -16.99
C LEU A 214 12.69 15.13 -18.18
N ILE A 215 11.94 14.04 -18.02
CA ILE A 215 11.64 13.09 -19.12
C ILE A 215 10.85 13.80 -20.22
N VAL A 216 9.79 14.54 -19.89
CA VAL A 216 8.98 15.27 -20.88
C VAL A 216 9.80 16.33 -21.60
N LEU A 217 10.64 17.08 -20.87
CA LEU A 217 11.54 18.07 -21.46
C LEU A 217 12.57 17.40 -22.40
N GLY A 218 13.17 16.28 -21.99
CA GLY A 218 14.08 15.51 -22.84
C GLY A 218 13.42 15.04 -24.13
N ILE A 219 12.21 14.48 -24.04
CA ILE A 219 11.42 14.06 -25.21
C ILE A 219 11.13 15.25 -26.12
N ALA A 220 10.78 16.41 -25.58
CA ALA A 220 10.49 17.60 -26.37
C ALA A 220 11.72 18.12 -27.13
N LEU A 221 12.91 18.04 -26.53
CA LEU A 221 14.17 18.40 -27.17
C LEU A 221 14.57 17.40 -28.27
N ASP A 222 14.36 16.11 -28.03
CA ASP A 222 14.73 15.04 -28.97
C ASP A 222 13.70 14.82 -30.10
N TYR A 223 12.52 15.44 -30.01
CA TYR A 223 11.41 15.22 -30.95
C TYR A 223 11.80 15.47 -32.43
N GLY A 224 12.57 16.54 -32.67
CA GLY A 224 13.01 16.89 -34.03
C GLY A 224 13.95 15.86 -34.67
N LEU A 225 14.65 15.06 -33.87
CA LEU A 225 15.62 14.05 -34.32
C LEU A 225 15.00 12.65 -34.40
N CYS A 226 14.11 12.32 -33.47
CA CYS A 226 13.59 10.96 -33.30
C CYS A 226 12.25 10.71 -34.01
N SER A 227 11.48 11.75 -34.34
CA SER A 227 10.13 11.58 -34.91
C SER A 227 10.10 10.83 -36.24
N SER A 228 11.16 10.92 -37.05
CA SER A 228 11.25 10.20 -38.33
C SER A 228 11.50 8.69 -38.19
N TYR A 229 11.91 8.22 -37.01
CA TYR A 229 12.24 6.82 -36.74
C TYR A 229 11.13 6.07 -36.01
N ILE A 230 9.96 6.69 -35.83
CA ILE A 230 8.82 6.05 -35.18
C ILE A 230 8.31 4.92 -36.09
N SER A 231 8.45 3.68 -35.63
CA SER A 231 7.85 2.49 -36.25
C SER A 231 6.89 1.88 -35.25
N GLU A 232 5.59 1.91 -35.56
CA GLU A 232 4.58 1.25 -34.74
C GLU A 232 4.78 -0.28 -34.79
N PRO A 233 4.97 -0.95 -33.65
CA PRO A 233 5.16 -2.39 -33.63
C PRO A 233 3.86 -3.09 -34.07
N SER A 234 3.99 -4.02 -35.03
CA SER A 234 2.86 -4.88 -35.41
C SER A 234 2.29 -5.62 -34.19
N LEU A 235 0.96 -5.63 -34.06
CA LEU A 235 0.25 -6.29 -32.98
C LEU A 235 0.44 -7.82 -33.07
N LYS A 236 1.33 -8.37 -32.23
CA LYS A 236 1.50 -9.82 -32.09
C LYS A 236 0.94 -10.28 -30.74
N PRO A 237 0.23 -11.42 -30.68
CA PRO A 237 -0.36 -11.93 -29.44
C PRO A 237 0.63 -12.08 -28.28
N LYS A 238 1.88 -12.48 -28.58
CA LYS A 238 2.95 -12.60 -27.59
C LYS A 238 3.28 -11.27 -26.90
N HIS A 239 3.41 -10.20 -27.69
CA HIS A 239 3.74 -8.88 -27.15
C HIS A 239 2.55 -8.26 -26.41
N LEU A 240 1.33 -8.53 -26.88
CA LEU A 240 0.11 -8.13 -26.20
C LEU A 240 0.01 -8.75 -24.80
N PHE A 241 0.16 -10.07 -24.66
CA PHE A 241 0.08 -10.75 -23.36
C PHE A 241 1.16 -10.26 -22.38
N LEU A 242 2.40 -10.09 -22.86
CA LEU A 242 3.49 -9.56 -22.05
C LEU A 242 3.22 -8.12 -21.57
N SER A 243 2.61 -7.30 -22.42
CA SER A 243 2.26 -5.91 -22.09
C SER A 243 1.12 -5.84 -21.10
N ILE A 244 0.10 -6.70 -21.20
CA ILE A 244 -0.96 -6.82 -20.20
C ILE A 244 -0.38 -7.13 -18.83
N GLY A 245 0.51 -8.13 -18.72
CA GLY A 245 1.15 -8.45 -17.44
C GLY A 245 1.98 -7.30 -16.87
N THR A 246 2.66 -6.55 -17.75
CA THR A 246 3.45 -5.36 -17.38
C THR A 246 2.55 -4.21 -16.89
N LEU A 247 1.40 -3.99 -17.54
CA LEU A 247 0.42 -2.98 -17.11
C LEU A 247 -0.30 -3.37 -15.81
N VAL A 248 -0.59 -4.66 -15.61
CA VAL A 248 -1.15 -5.16 -14.34
C VAL A 248 -0.15 -4.94 -13.19
N PHE A 249 1.14 -5.17 -13.43
CA PHE A 249 2.19 -4.81 -12.47
C PHE A 249 2.23 -3.31 -12.21
N ALA A 250 2.15 -2.48 -13.25
CA ALA A 250 2.19 -1.03 -13.13
C ALA A 250 1.00 -0.42 -12.37
N CYS A 251 -0.20 -0.97 -12.56
CA CYS A 251 -1.42 -0.52 -11.90
C CYS A 251 -1.66 -1.24 -10.56
N GLY A 252 -0.73 -2.09 -10.13
CA GLY A 252 -0.83 -2.87 -8.90
C GLY A 252 -0.49 -2.03 -7.66
N GLY A 253 -1.03 -2.44 -6.51
CA GLY A 253 -0.79 -1.79 -5.21
C GLY A 253 -1.70 -2.29 -4.07
N HIS A 254 -2.70 -3.11 -4.41
CA HIS A 254 -3.73 -3.58 -3.48
C HIS A 254 -3.21 -4.26 -2.22
N ALA A 255 -2.00 -4.83 -2.24
CA ALA A 255 -1.39 -5.43 -1.06
C ALA A 255 -1.11 -4.39 0.05
N ALA A 256 -0.73 -3.17 -0.33
CA ALA A 256 -0.40 -2.08 0.60
C ALA A 256 -1.64 -1.26 1.02
N PHE A 257 -2.64 -1.17 0.15
CA PHE A 257 -3.83 -0.33 0.31
C PHE A 257 -4.54 -0.46 1.66
N PRO A 258 -4.88 -1.66 2.19
CA PRO A 258 -5.55 -1.76 3.49
C PRO A 258 -4.66 -1.36 4.67
N THR A 259 -3.33 -1.44 4.52
CA THR A 259 -2.38 -0.97 5.53
C THR A 259 -2.32 0.54 5.55
N ILE A 260 -2.23 1.19 4.37
CA ILE A 260 -2.30 2.65 4.23
C ILE A 260 -3.61 3.16 4.85
N GLN A 261 -4.73 2.51 4.54
CA GLN A 261 -6.03 2.87 5.10
C GLN A 261 -6.11 2.64 6.62
N HIS A 262 -5.51 1.57 7.15
CA HIS A 262 -5.46 1.31 8.59
C HIS A 262 -4.74 2.42 9.36
N ASP A 263 -3.70 2.99 8.75
CA ASP A 263 -2.90 4.07 9.32
C ASP A 263 -3.57 5.45 9.16
N MET A 264 -4.72 5.56 8.47
CA MET A 264 -5.44 6.83 8.31
C MET A 264 -6.14 7.27 9.60
N LYS A 265 -6.18 8.59 9.80
CA LYS A 265 -6.94 9.24 10.88
C LYS A 265 -8.44 8.95 10.77
N ASN A 266 -8.98 9.01 9.55
CA ASN A 266 -10.36 8.67 9.24
C ASN A 266 -10.37 7.63 8.11
N PRO A 267 -10.40 6.31 8.40
CA PRO A 267 -10.38 5.27 7.37
C PRO A 267 -11.55 5.33 6.38
N GLU A 268 -12.68 5.93 6.76
CA GLU A 268 -13.83 6.15 5.85
C GLU A 268 -13.52 7.14 4.72
N ASP A 269 -12.59 8.07 4.94
CA ASP A 269 -12.15 9.03 3.92
C ASP A 269 -11.25 8.40 2.84
N TYR A 270 -10.92 7.11 2.95
CA TYR A 270 -10.04 6.42 2.00
C TYR A 270 -10.52 6.46 0.55
N ASN A 271 -11.84 6.53 0.33
CA ASN A 271 -12.40 6.71 -1.01
C ASN A 271 -11.89 8.01 -1.67
N LYS A 272 -11.75 9.09 -0.90
CA LYS A 272 -11.19 10.35 -1.39
C LYS A 272 -9.74 10.16 -1.82
N SER A 273 -8.98 9.37 -1.06
CA SER A 273 -7.60 9.03 -1.39
C SER A 273 -7.51 8.25 -2.70
N ILE A 274 -8.35 7.23 -2.89
CA ILE A 274 -8.38 6.44 -4.13
C ILE A 274 -8.78 7.30 -5.34
N PHE A 275 -9.87 8.05 -5.25
CA PHE A 275 -10.29 8.89 -6.39
C PHE A 275 -9.24 9.96 -6.73
N THR A 276 -8.56 10.52 -5.73
CA THR A 276 -7.49 11.51 -5.98
C THR A 276 -6.25 10.87 -6.59
N ALA A 277 -5.93 9.63 -6.20
CA ALA A 277 -4.71 8.96 -6.68
C ALA A 277 -4.85 8.41 -8.11
N PHE A 278 -6.07 8.05 -8.51
CA PHE A 278 -6.37 7.49 -9.84
C PHE A 278 -6.88 8.53 -10.86
N ALA A 279 -7.16 9.76 -10.43
CA ALA A 279 -7.56 10.88 -11.29
C ALA A 279 -6.36 11.58 -11.90
#